data_AF-A0A0W8F228-F1
#
_entry.id   AF-A0A0W8F228-F1
#
_cell.length_a   1.000
_cell.length_b   1.000
_cell.length_c   1.000
_cell.angle_alpha   90.00
_cell.angle_beta   90.00
_cell.angle_gamma   90.00
#
_symmetry.space_group_name_H-M   'P 1'
#
loop_
_entity.id
_entity.type
_entity.pdbx_description
1 polymer ?
#
loop_
_entity_poly.entity_id
_entity_poly.type
_entity_poly.pdbx_seq_one_letter_code
_entity_poly.pdbx_strand_id
1 'polypeptide(L)'
;MKNITTQEPVTPHTRFQLASLSKSFTTATIASMVGNDELSWNDRIASLYPEFQLDDPWITEHITFLDLLSHRTGLPEYVGDNLQELEYTRP
;
A
#
# COMPACT_ATOMS: atom_id res chain seq x y z
N MET A 1 -24.35 -15.28 -5.57
CA MET A 1 -23.82 -16.62 -5.90
C MET A 1 -22.31 -16.56 -5.72
N LYS A 2 -21.68 -17.53 -5.04
CA LYS A 2 -20.24 -17.61 -4.80
C LYS A 2 -19.48 -18.13 -6.02
N ASN A 3 -20.06 -19.09 -6.75
CA ASN A 3 -19.48 -19.67 -7.96
C ASN A 3 -20.57 -19.85 -9.01
N ILE A 4 -20.36 -19.26 -10.20
CA ILE A 4 -21.34 -19.27 -11.28
C ILE A 4 -21.46 -20.62 -12.00
N THR A 5 -20.41 -21.44 -11.96
CA THR A 5 -20.37 -22.76 -12.57
C THR A 5 -21.00 -23.81 -11.66
N THR A 6 -20.66 -23.82 -10.37
CA THR A 6 -21.19 -24.79 -9.39
C THR A 6 -22.51 -24.34 -8.74
N GLN A 7 -22.95 -23.12 -9.04
CA GLN A 7 -24.16 -22.48 -8.48
C GLN A 7 -24.18 -22.36 -6.94
N GLU A 8 -23.03 -22.43 -6.29
CA GLU A 8 -22.93 -22.32 -4.83
C GLU A 8 -23.45 -20.96 -4.32
N PRO A 9 -24.28 -20.94 -3.26
CA PRO A 9 -24.74 -19.70 -2.66
C PRO A 9 -23.61 -19.01 -1.88
N VAL A 10 -23.75 -17.70 -1.65
CA VAL A 10 -22.91 -16.96 -0.71
C VAL A 10 -23.35 -17.30 0.71
N THR A 11 -22.40 -17.47 1.61
CA THR A 11 -22.61 -17.75 3.03
C THR A 11 -21.80 -16.79 3.88
N PRO A 12 -22.07 -16.69 5.20
CA PRO A 12 -21.21 -15.92 6.12
C PRO A 12 -19.74 -16.36 6.14
N HIS A 13 -19.42 -17.57 5.68
CA HIS A 13 -18.05 -18.09 5.56
C HIS A 13 -17.42 -17.87 4.18
N THR A 14 -18.15 -17.24 3.24
CA THR A 14 -17.61 -16.94 1.91
C THR A 14 -16.57 -15.83 2.02
N ARG A 15 -15.36 -16.10 1.51
CA ARG A 15 -14.27 -15.14 1.51
C ARG A 15 -14.36 -14.26 0.27
N PHE A 16 -14.25 -12.95 0.46
CA PHE A 16 -14.12 -11.96 -0.60
C PHE A 16 -12.76 -11.29 -0.51
N GLN A 17 -12.22 -10.87 -1.65
CA GLN A 17 -11.03 -10.03 -1.67
C GLN A 17 -11.41 -8.66 -1.11
N LEU A 18 -10.60 -8.13 -0.20
CA LEU A 18 -10.88 -6.87 0.48
C LEU A 18 -10.67 -5.64 -0.40
N ALA A 19 -9.95 -5.79 -1.51
CA ALA A 19 -9.55 -4.70 -2.40
C ALA A 19 -8.97 -3.52 -1.59
N SER A 20 -9.44 -2.29 -1.83
CA SER A 20 -8.94 -1.10 -1.12
C SER A 20 -9.23 -1.07 0.38
N LEU A 21 -10.10 -1.93 0.94
CA LEU A 21 -10.24 -2.02 2.40
C LEU A 21 -8.95 -2.52 3.08
N SER A 22 -8.06 -3.19 2.35
CA SER A 22 -6.73 -3.56 2.83
C SER A 22 -5.88 -2.35 3.26
N LYS A 23 -6.15 -1.15 2.72
CA LYS A 23 -5.43 0.08 3.10
C LYS A 23 -5.63 0.42 4.57
N SER A 24 -6.85 0.25 5.09
CA SER A 24 -7.15 0.51 6.51
C SER A 24 -6.33 -0.39 7.44
N PHE A 25 -6.16 -1.67 7.08
CA PHE A 25 -5.31 -2.59 7.83
C PHE A 25 -3.84 -2.18 7.76
N THR A 26 -3.36 -1.78 6.58
CA THR A 26 -1.98 -1.27 6.40
C THR A 26 -1.72 -0.06 7.28
N THR A 27 -2.62 0.92 7.27
CA THR A 27 -2.54 2.12 8.12
C THR A 27 -2.59 1.76 9.60
N ALA A 28 -3.45 0.82 10.00
CA ALA A 28 -3.54 0.39 11.40
C ALA A 28 -2.25 -0.30 11.88
N THR A 29 -1.60 -1.11 11.04
CA THR A 29 -0.30 -1.72 11.34
C THR A 29 0.76 -0.65 11.58
N ILE A 30 0.87 0.35 10.69
CA ILE A 30 1.83 1.45 10.85
C ILE A 30 1.49 2.28 12.10
N ALA A 31 0.21 2.54 12.36
CA ALA A 31 -0.22 3.25 13.56
C ALA A 31 0.18 2.54 14.85
N SER A 32 0.13 1.20 14.87
CA SER A 32 0.62 0.40 16.01
C SER A 32 2.12 0.58 16.22
N MET A 33 2.92 0.59 15.14
CA MET A 33 4.36 0.78 15.22
C MET A 33 4.71 2.21 15.69
N VAL A 34 3.96 3.22 15.23
CA VAL A 34 4.09 4.60 15.73
C VAL A 34 3.73 4.68 17.22
N GLY A 35 2.68 3.99 17.66
CA GLY A 35 2.31 3.91 19.08
C GLY A 35 3.35 3.22 19.96
N ASN A 36 4.24 2.42 19.38
CA ASN A 36 5.35 1.74 20.05
C ASN A 36 6.68 2.50 19.94
N ASP A 37 6.68 3.73 19.42
CA ASP A 37 7.89 4.53 19.13
C ASP A 37 8.90 3.84 18.18
N GLU A 38 8.45 2.88 17.36
CA GLU A 38 9.30 2.20 16.36
C GLU A 38 9.47 3.03 15.08
N LEU A 39 8.51 3.91 14.79
CA LEU A 39 8.44 4.80 13.63
C LEU A 39 7.79 6.12 14.04
N SER A 40 7.96 7.17 13.23
CA SER A 40 7.17 8.39 13.27
C SER A 40 6.39 8.59 11.98
N TRP A 41 5.22 9.22 12.07
CA TRP A 41 4.43 9.64 10.89
C TRP A 41 5.24 10.51 9.93
N ASN A 42 6.19 11.28 10.46
CA ASN A 42 7.03 12.21 9.71
C ASN A 42 8.38 11.62 9.31
N ASP A 43 8.63 10.33 9.55
CA ASP A 43 9.85 9.70 9.06
C ASP A 43 9.85 9.73 7.54
N ARG A 44 10.99 10.16 6.99
CA ARG A 44 11.23 10.15 5.55
C ARG A 44 11.47 8.71 5.10
N ILE A 45 10.80 8.30 4.03
CA ILE A 45 10.91 6.92 3.54
C ILE A 45 12.34 6.59 3.10
N ALA A 46 13.03 7.53 2.45
CA ALA A 46 14.43 7.38 2.05
C ALA A 46 15.39 7.20 3.25
N SER A 47 15.04 7.67 4.45
CA SER A 47 15.86 7.44 5.65
C SER A 47 15.79 5.99 6.15
N LEU A 48 14.67 5.31 5.90
CA LEU A 48 14.44 3.91 6.32
C LEU A 48 14.79 2.92 5.21
N TYR A 49 14.61 3.34 3.95
CA TYR A 49 14.88 2.56 2.76
C TYR A 49 15.73 3.39 1.79
N PRO A 50 17.07 3.36 1.91
CA PRO A 50 17.96 4.20 1.09
C PRO A 50 17.87 3.93 -0.42
N GLU A 51 17.36 2.76 -0.83
CA GLU A 51 17.12 2.40 -2.23
C GLU A 51 15.77 2.92 -2.76
N PHE A 52 14.95 3.54 -1.92
CA PHE A 52 13.69 4.13 -2.34
C PHE A 52 13.94 5.28 -3.31
N GLN A 53 13.32 5.20 -4.48
CA GLN A 53 13.43 6.22 -5.52
C GLN A 53 12.12 6.38 -6.27
N LEU A 54 11.72 7.63 -6.49
CA LEU A 54 10.66 8.06 -7.39
C LEU A 54 11.27 8.92 -8.52
N ASP A 55 10.47 9.17 -9.56
CA ASP A 55 10.89 9.98 -10.71
C ASP A 55 11.33 11.40 -10.30
N ASP A 56 10.61 12.01 -9.35
CA ASP A 56 10.98 13.30 -8.77
C ASP A 56 11.97 13.12 -7.60
N PRO A 57 13.21 13.66 -7.71
CA PRO A 57 14.21 13.55 -6.65
C PRO A 57 13.81 14.27 -5.35
N TRP A 58 13.09 15.38 -5.45
CA TRP A 58 12.63 16.11 -4.28
C TRP A 58 11.59 15.29 -3.51
N ILE A 59 10.62 14.69 -4.20
CA ILE A 59 9.63 13.82 -3.57
C ILE A 59 10.33 12.60 -2.93
N THR A 60 11.29 11.99 -3.63
CA THR A 60 12.09 10.87 -3.11
C THR A 60 12.70 11.17 -1.74
N GLU A 61 13.33 12.35 -1.61
CA GLU A 61 14.02 12.74 -0.37
C GLU A 61 13.05 13.16 0.76
N HIS A 62 11.87 13.68 0.42
CA HIS A 62 11.00 14.38 1.38
C HIS A 62 9.74 13.62 1.78
N ILE A 63 9.31 12.62 1.00
CA ILE A 63 8.07 11.89 1.25
C ILE A 63 8.09 11.15 2.61
N THR A 64 6.97 11.23 3.34
CA THR A 64 6.79 10.60 4.65
C THR A 64 5.76 9.47 4.63
N PHE A 65 5.67 8.70 5.72
CA PHE A 65 4.57 7.74 5.89
C PHE A 65 3.20 8.41 5.84
N LEU A 66 3.06 9.60 6.42
CA LEU A 66 1.79 10.33 6.39
C LEU A 66 1.37 10.67 4.96
N ASP A 67 2.33 11.07 4.11
CA ASP A 67 2.05 11.41 2.71
C ASP A 67 1.62 10.19 1.89
N LEU A 68 2.29 9.05 2.09
CA LEU A 68 1.94 7.77 1.45
C LEU A 68 0.52 7.33 1.81
N LEU A 69 0.19 7.32 3.11
CA LEU A 69 -1.08 6.79 3.61
C LEU A 69 -2.26 7.74 3.39
N SER A 70 -1.98 9.03 3.18
CA SER A 70 -3.01 10.07 2.98
C SER A 70 -3.19 10.48 1.52
N HIS A 71 -2.58 9.76 0.58
CA HIS A 71 -2.65 10.06 -0.86
C HIS A 71 -2.15 11.47 -1.23
N ARG A 72 -1.02 11.91 -0.65
CA ARG A 72 -0.42 13.24 -0.88
C ARG A 72 0.87 13.22 -1.68
N THR A 73 1.17 12.09 -2.29
CA THR A 73 2.45 11.86 -2.99
C THR A 73 2.52 12.50 -4.37
N GLY A 74 1.38 12.90 -4.94
CA GLY A 74 1.30 13.39 -6.32
C GLY A 74 1.42 12.29 -7.39
N LEU A 75 1.51 11.01 -6.98
CA LEU A 75 1.56 9.88 -7.89
C LEU A 75 0.25 9.76 -8.69
N PRO A 76 0.30 9.52 -10.01
CA PRO A 76 -0.88 9.24 -10.80
C PRO A 76 -1.64 8.03 -10.29
N GLU A 77 -2.96 8.03 -10.56
CA GLU A 77 -3.82 6.88 -10.35
C GLU A 77 -3.25 5.60 -11.00
N TYR A 78 -3.35 4.47 -10.28
CA TYR A 78 -2.89 3.14 -10.72
C TYR A 78 -1.42 3.05 -11.12
N VAL A 79 -0.60 4.04 -10.76
CA VAL A 79 0.84 3.95 -11.04
C VAL A 79 1.41 2.73 -10.32
N GLY A 80 2.13 1.91 -11.07
CA GLY A 80 2.72 0.68 -10.56
C GLY A 80 1.87 -0.59 -10.75
N ASP A 81 0.58 -0.48 -11.09
CA ASP A 81 -0.29 -1.66 -11.24
C ASP A 81 0.19 -2.58 -12.38
N ASN A 82 0.73 -2.00 -13.46
CA ASN A 82 1.24 -2.75 -14.60
C ASN A 82 2.68 -3.27 -14.40
N LEU A 83 3.37 -2.96 -13.29
CA LEU A 83 4.77 -3.36 -13.11
C LEU A 83 4.97 -4.88 -13.12
N GLN A 84 4.02 -5.63 -12.56
CA GLN A 84 4.06 -7.10 -12.59
C GLN A 84 3.88 -7.64 -14.00
N GLU A 85 3.09 -6.97 -14.84
CA GLU A 85 2.87 -7.35 -16.25
C GLU A 85 4.10 -7.04 -17.12
N LEU A 86 4.90 -6.05 -16.72
CA LEU A 86 6.16 -5.67 -17.36
C LEU A 86 7.36 -6.50 -16.87
N GLU A 87 7.12 -7.62 -16.19
CA GLU A 87 8.14 -8.50 -15.60
C GLU A 87 9.07 -7.80 -14.59
N TYR A 88 8.68 -6.62 -14.08
CA TYR A 88 9.33 -6.02 -12.93
C TYR A 88 8.92 -6.78 -11.67
N THR A 89 9.67 -7.85 -11.39
CA THR A 89 9.65 -8.50 -10.08
C THR A 89 10.35 -7.59 -9.08
N ARG A 90 9.81 -7.49 -7.85
CA ARG A 90 10.61 -6.97 -6.74
C ARG A 90 11.89 -7.82 -6.65
N PRO A 91 13.09 -7.23 -6.45
CA PRO A 91 14.27 -8.02 -6.14
C PRO A 91 14.05 -8.90 -4.91
#